data_AF-G7GPU1-F1
#
_entry.id   AF-G7GPU1-F1
#
_cell.length_a   1.000
_cell.length_b   1.000
_cell.length_c   1.000
_cell.angle_alpha   90.00
_cell.angle_beta   90.00
_cell.angle_gamma   90.00
#
_symmetry.space_group_name_H-M   'P 1'
#
loop_
_entity.id
_entity.type
_entity.pdbx_description
1 polymer ?
#
loop_
_entity_poly.entity_id
_entity_poly.type
_entity_poly.pdbx_seq_one_letter_code
_entity_poly.pdbx_strand_id
1 'polypeptide(L)' 'MHRTRFVDDLAPGDRIAIEGWRGTVRNNHPHGTNDRLIELVLSSDNRSQIVLKAGEVVEVL' A
#
# COMPACT_ATOMS: atom_id res chain seq x y z
N MET A 1 17.80 -3.46 4.85
CA MET A 1 17.30 -4.19 3.67
C MET A 1 15.82 -3.92 3.62
N HIS A 2 15.34 -3.21 2.60
CA HIS A 2 13.90 -3.05 2.40
C HIS A 2 13.41 -4.20 1.52
N ARG A 3 12.30 -4.82 1.90
CA ARG A 3 11.76 -5.98 1.19
C ARG A 3 10.69 -5.48 0.24
N THR A 4 10.76 -5.82 -1.04
CA THR A 4 9.70 -5.49 -1.99
C THR A 4 8.58 -6.53 -1.96
N ARG A 5 7.34 -6.11 -2.20
CA ARG A 5 6.16 -7.00 -2.26
C ARG A 5 5.17 -6.48 -3.32
N PHE A 6 4.41 -7.38 -3.93
CA PHE A 6 3.33 -6.99 -4.83
C PHE A 6 2.18 -6.34 -4.06
N VAL A 7 1.52 -5.35 -4.65
CA VAL A 7 0.36 -4.67 -4.06
C VAL A 7 -0.75 -5.66 -3.70
N ASP A 8 -0.95 -6.69 -4.50
CA ASP A 8 -1.97 -7.72 -4.25
C ASP A 8 -1.72 -8.51 -2.97
N ASP A 9 -0.46 -8.64 -2.56
CA ASP A 9 -0.02 -9.40 -1.39
C ASP A 9 0.09 -8.54 -0.13
N LEU A 10 -0.22 -7.24 -0.21
CA LEU A 10 -0.19 -6.36 0.96
C LEU A 10 -1.24 -6.78 1.97
N ALA A 11 -0.79 -7.03 3.19
CA ALA A 11 -1.63 -7.42 4.30
C ALA A 11 -1.80 -6.26 5.30
N PRO A 12 -2.92 -6.21 6.04
CA PRO A 12 -3.07 -5.32 7.18
C PRO A 12 -1.86 -5.44 8.14
N GLY A 13 -1.28 -4.30 8.50
CA GLY A 13 -0.08 -4.21 9.34
C GLY A 13 1.23 -4.05 8.57
N ASP A 14 1.26 -4.32 7.26
CA ASP A 14 2.43 -4.06 6.44
C ASP A 14 2.75 -2.55 6.45
N ARG A 15 4.01 -2.21 6.68
CA ARG A 15 4.52 -0.84 6.56
C ARG A 15 5.10 -0.66 5.18
N ILE A 16 4.54 0.26 4.41
CA ILE A 16 4.95 0.50 3.03
C ILE A 16 5.54 1.90 2.86
N ALA A 17 6.44 2.03 1.91
CA ALA A 17 6.94 3.31 1.41
C ALA A 17 6.64 3.42 -0.08
N ILE A 18 6.01 4.52 -0.48
CA ILE A 18 5.63 4.81 -1.87
C ILE A 18 5.93 6.28 -2.13
N GLU A 19 6.64 6.60 -3.21
CA GLU A 19 6.87 7.98 -3.67
C GLU A 19 7.22 9.00 -2.55
N GLY A 20 8.08 8.60 -1.62
CA GLY A 20 8.57 9.48 -0.54
C GLY A 20 7.64 9.61 0.67
N TRP A 21 6.47 8.99 0.68
CA TRP A 21 5.62 8.88 1.87
C TRP A 21 5.62 7.45 2.42
N ARG A 22 5.24 7.32 3.69
CA ARG A 22 5.22 6.04 4.41
C ARG A 22 3.86 5.85 5.05
N GLY A 23 3.36 4.62 5.06
CA GLY A 23 2.09 4.30 5.69
C GLY A 23 2.00 2.87 6.18
N THR A 24 1.09 2.62 7.12
CA THR A 24 0.73 1.27 7.55
C THR A 24 -0.58 0.87 6.90
N VAL A 25 -0.57 -0.26 6.19
CA VAL A 25 -1.76 -0.84 5.55
C VAL A 25 -2.77 -1.19 6.63
N ARG A 26 -3.97 -0.64 6.51
CA ARG A 26 -5.15 -1.00 7.29
C ARG A 26 -5.94 -2.11 6.61
N ASN A 27 -6.15 -1.93 5.32
CA ASN A 27 -6.98 -2.80 4.50
C ASN A 27 -6.51 -2.72 3.05
N ASN A 28 -6.69 -3.80 2.30
CA ASN A 28 -6.34 -3.91 0.90
C ASN A 28 -7.46 -4.67 0.19
N HIS A 29 -8.16 -4.03 -0.72
CA HIS A 29 -9.26 -4.66 -1.46
C HIS A 29 -9.28 -4.25 -2.94
N PRO A 30 -9.85 -5.11 -3.82
CA PRO A 30 -10.01 -4.79 -5.23
C PRO A 30 -10.76 -3.47 -5.44
N HIS A 31 -10.26 -2.66 -6.38
CA HIS A 31 -10.90 -1.43 -6.82
C HIS A 31 -10.97 -1.42 -8.34
N GLY A 32 -12.13 -1.75 -8.90
CA GLY A 32 -12.26 -1.95 -10.35
C GLY A 32 -11.54 -3.21 -10.84
N THR A 33 -11.11 -3.21 -12.11
CA THR A 33 -10.56 -4.40 -12.78
C THR A 33 -9.07 -4.60 -12.56
N ASN A 34 -8.29 -3.51 -12.49
CA ASN A 34 -6.83 -3.55 -12.47
C ASN A 34 -6.21 -2.74 -11.32
N ASP A 35 -7.02 -2.25 -10.37
CA ASP A 35 -6.54 -1.43 -9.26
C ASP A 35 -6.90 -2.05 -7.90
N ARG A 36 -6.20 -1.59 -6.88
CA ARG A 36 -6.36 -1.97 -5.47
C ARG A 36 -6.49 -0.70 -4.65
N LEU A 37 -7.51 -0.63 -3.80
CA LEU A 37 -7.64 0.44 -2.81
C LEU A 37 -6.96 0.00 -1.52
N ILE A 38 -5.94 0.76 -1.13
CA ILE A 38 -5.17 0.55 0.09
C ILE A 38 -5.60 1.61 1.10
N GLU A 39 -6.23 1.19 2.20
CA GLU A 39 -6.53 2.05 3.33
C GLU A 39 -5.31 2.10 4.27
N LEU A 40 -5.08 3.26 4.90
CA LEU A 40 -3.91 3.53 5.73
C LEU A 40 -4.32 4.04 7.13
N VAL A 41 -3.62 3.61 8.18
CA VAL A 41 -3.86 4.11 9.56
C VAL A 41 -2.91 5.24 9.94
N LEU A 42 -1.67 5.20 9.44
CA LEU A 42 -0.57 6.08 9.87
C LEU A 42 0.23 6.53 8.65
N SER A 43 -0.36 7.35 7.79
CA SER A 43 0.37 7.95 6.66
C SER A 43 1.15 9.19 7.11
N SER A 44 2.39 9.33 6.65
CA SER A 44 3.22 10.51 6.88
C SER A 44 2.71 11.78 6.17
N ASP A 45 1.82 11.66 5.19
CA ASP A 45 1.29 12.81 4.44
C ASP A 45 -0.20 13.11 4.69
N ASN A 46 -0.79 12.53 5.75
CA ASN A 46 -2.23 12.58 6.07
C ASN A 46 -3.18 11.91 5.06
N ARG A 47 -2.70 11.17 4.05
CA ARG A 47 -3.56 10.26 3.26
C ARG A 47 -4.15 9.13 4.12
N SER A 48 -5.46 8.94 4.02
CA SER A 48 -6.16 7.79 4.61
C SER A 48 -6.30 6.62 3.64
N GLN A 49 -6.09 6.85 2.34
CA GLN A 49 -6.22 5.83 1.29
C GLN A 49 -5.39 6.17 0.06
N ILE A 50 -5.01 5.14 -0.71
CA ILE A 50 -4.37 5.26 -2.02
C ILE A 50 -4.86 4.17 -2.97
N VAL A 51 -4.98 4.50 -4.24
CA VAL A 51 -5.24 3.53 -5.31
C VAL A 51 -3.92 3.18 -5.98
N LEU A 52 -3.60 1.89 -6.04
CA LEU A 52 -2.40 1.36 -6.69
C LEU A 52 -2.80 0.34 -7.74
N LYS A 53 -1.94 0.10 -8.73
CA LYS A 53 -2.22 -0.90 -9.75
C LYS A 53 -1.99 -2.30 -9.18
N ALA A 54 -2.87 -3.23 -9.54
CA ALA A 54 -2.62 -4.64 -9.33
C ALA A 54 -1.34 -5.06 -10.08
N GLY A 55 -0.53 -5.91 -9.45
CA GLY A 55 0.78 -6.35 -9.94
C GLY A 55 1.91 -5.33 -9.77
N GLU A 56 1.64 -4.13 -9.28
CA GLU A 56 2.69 -3.16 -8.94
C GLU A 56 3.51 -3.65 -7.75
N VAL A 57 4.79 -3.30 -7.71
CA VAL A 57 5.72 -3.69 -6.64
C VAL A 57 5.97 -2.47 -5.75
N VAL A 58 5.75 -2.63 -4.45
CA VAL A 58 6.00 -1.60 -3.44
C VAL A 58 7.07 -2.02 -2.45
N GLU A 59 7.70 -1.01 -1.84
CA GLU A 59 8.69 -1.21 -0.79
C GLU A 59 8.01 -1.44 0.56
N VAL A 60 8.40 -2.51 1.26
CA VAL A 60 7.97 -2.84 2.62
C VAL A 60 9.14 -2.58 3.58
N LEU A 61 8.85 -1.86 4.68
CA LEU A 61 9.79 -1.40 5.69
C LEU A 61 9.94 -2.36 6.87
#